data_AF-A0A2A2RZI4-F1
#
_entry.id   AF-A0A2A2RZI4-F1
#
_cell.length_a   1.000
_cell.length_b   1.000
_cell.length_c   1.000
_cell.angle_alpha   90.00
_cell.angle_beta   90.00
_cell.angle_gamma   90.00
#
_symmetry.space_group_name_H-M   'P 1'
#
loop_
_entity.id
_entity.type
_entity.pdbx_description
1 polymer ?
#
loop_
_entity_poly.entity_id
_entity_poly.type
_entity_poly.pdbx_seq_one_letter_code
_entity_poly.pdbx_strand_id
1 'polypeptide(L)' 'MANQLLERKMKHIRSTKAEVIATGNPGCLLQIVNGAKAEGLNLRTAHPVTLLAEAYRRE' A
#
# COMPACT_ATOMS: atom_id res chain seq x y z
N MET A 1 -5.96 5.70 -18.31
CA MET A 1 -5.36 4.39 -17.98
C MET A 1 -4.83 4.31 -16.54
N ALA A 2 -4.00 5.25 -16.08
CA ALA A 2 -3.45 5.20 -14.71
C ALA A 2 -4.53 5.15 -13.61
N ASN A 3 -5.58 5.97 -13.73
CA ASN A 3 -6.69 5.97 -12.76
C ASN A 3 -7.49 4.67 -12.77
N GLN A 4 -7.79 4.10 -13.95
CA GLN A 4 -8.46 2.80 -14.07
C GLN A 4 -7.66 1.67 -13.40
N LEU A 5 -6.33 1.70 -13.53
CA LEU A 5 -5.46 0.75 -12.84
C LEU A 5 -5.44 0.98 -11.32
N LEU A 6 -5.50 2.24 -10.86
CA LEU A 6 -5.61 2.55 -9.44
C LEU A 6 -6.93 2.03 -8.87
N GLU A 7 -8.06 2.36 -9.48
CA GLU A 7 -9.39 1.87 -9.09
C GLU A 7 -9.42 0.35 -9.02
N ARG A 8 -8.87 -0.32 -10.04
CA ARG A 8 -8.74 -1.78 -10.04
C ARG A 8 -7.92 -2.27 -8.86
N LYS A 9 -6.75 -1.68 -8.57
CA LYS A 9 -5.91 -2.08 -7.43
C LYS A 9 -6.64 -1.88 -6.11
N MET A 10 -7.27 -0.73 -5.89
CA MET A 10 -7.96 -0.43 -4.62
C MET A 10 -9.12 -1.37 -4.34
N LYS A 11 -9.90 -1.75 -5.37
CA LYS A 11 -10.94 -2.78 -5.26
C LYS A 11 -10.38 -4.11 -4.72
N HIS A 12 -9.26 -4.56 -5.25
CA HIS A 12 -8.62 -5.80 -4.79
C HIS A 12 -8.02 -5.65 -3.39
N ILE A 13 -7.31 -4.54 -3.12
CA ILE A 13 -6.75 -4.24 -1.80
C ILE A 13 -7.84 -4.24 -0.71
N ARG A 14 -8.99 -3.60 -0.96
CA ARG A 14 -10.11 -3.61 -0.01
C ARG A 14 -10.62 -5.03 0.26
N SER A 15 -10.69 -5.87 -0.78
CA SER A 15 -11.20 -7.24 -0.64
C SER A 15 -10.33 -8.14 0.24
N THR A 16 -9.02 -7.86 0.35
CA THR A 16 -8.12 -8.64 1.21
C THR A 16 -8.22 -8.26 2.69
N LYS A 17 -8.79 -7.09 3.01
CA LYS A 17 -8.77 -6.49 4.36
C LYS A 17 -7.35 -6.31 4.93
N ALA A 18 -6.34 -6.29 4.07
CA ALA A 18 -4.97 -6.09 4.51
C ALA A 18 -4.80 -4.71 5.15
N GLU A 19 -4.14 -4.67 6.31
CA GLU A 19 -3.81 -3.42 7.01
C GLU A 19 -2.52 -2.79 6.47
N VAL A 20 -1.66 -3.62 5.84
CA VAL A 20 -0.36 -3.20 5.31
C VAL A 20 -0.17 -3.68 3.88
N ILE A 21 0.25 -2.79 2.98
CA ILE A 21 0.73 -3.12 1.63
C ILE A 21 2.23 -2.86 1.55
N ALA A 22 2.98 -3.91 1.24
CA ALA A 22 4.42 -3.81 0.97
C ALA A 22 4.67 -3.65 -0.54
N THR A 23 5.41 -2.63 -0.95
CA THR A 23 5.81 -2.46 -2.36
C THR A 23 7.17 -1.78 -2.49
N GLY A 24 8.02 -2.31 -3.37
CA GLY A 24 9.36 -1.77 -3.64
C GLY A 24 9.40 -0.61 -4.63
N ASN A 25 8.30 -0.34 -5.34
CA ASN A 25 8.25 0.70 -6.36
C ASN A 25 7.64 2.00 -5.78
N PRO A 26 8.43 3.10 -5.63
CA PRO A 26 7.93 4.36 -5.09
C PRO A 26 6.72 4.92 -5.85
N GLY A 27 6.67 4.72 -7.18
CA GLY A 27 5.53 5.16 -7.99
C GLY A 27 4.24 4.42 -7.63
N CYS A 28 4.31 3.10 -7.43
CA CYS A 28 3.17 2.32 -6.95
C CYS A 28 2.76 2.75 -5.54
N LEU A 29 3.73 3.02 -4.66
CA LEU A 29 3.48 3.45 -3.29
C LEU A 29 2.67 4.75 -3.28
N LEU A 30 3.14 5.79 -3.98
CA LEU A 30 2.43 7.07 -4.08
C LEU A 30 1.03 6.91 -4.68
N GLN A 31 0.90 6.07 -5.73
CA GLN A 31 -0.39 5.81 -6.37
C GLN A 31 -1.39 5.18 -5.38
N ILE A 32 -0.96 4.19 -4.60
CA ILE A 32 -1.80 3.47 -3.63
C ILE A 32 -2.14 4.36 -2.43
N VAL A 33 -1.18 5.15 -1.92
CA VAL A 33 -1.43 6.12 -0.84
C VAL A 33 -2.51 7.11 -1.24
N ASN A 34 -2.45 7.64 -2.47
CA ASN A 34 -3.47 8.56 -2.96
C ASN A 34 -4.84 7.87 -3.10
N GLY A 35 -4.89 6.64 -3.59
CA GLY A 35 -6.13 5.85 -3.66
C GLY A 35 -6.73 5.56 -2.28
N ALA A 36 -5.91 5.14 -1.32
CA ALA A 36 -6.34 4.87 0.05
C ALA A 36 -6.90 6.13 0.72
N LYS A 37 -6.24 7.28 0.54
CA LYS A 37 -6.71 8.57 1.03
C LYS A 37 -8.05 8.98 0.41
N ALA A 38 -8.20 8.81 -0.91
CA ALA A 38 -9.44 9.14 -1.62
C ALA A 38 -10.63 8.26 -1.16
N GLU A 39 -10.36 7.02 -0.76
CA GLU A 39 -11.37 6.07 -0.29
C GLU A 39 -11.58 6.06 1.24
N GLY A 40 -10.88 6.94 1.98
CA GLY A 40 -10.94 6.98 3.44
C GLY A 40 -10.45 5.68 4.11
N LEU A 41 -9.62 4.90 3.43
CA LEU A 41 -9.12 3.62 3.93
C LEU A 41 -7.90 3.85 4.83
N ASN A 42 -7.96 3.35 6.06
CA ASN A 42 -6.81 3.31 6.94
C ASN A 42 -5.86 2.17 6.51
N LEU A 43 -4.96 2.46 5.57
CA LEU A 43 -4.04 1.50 4.97
C LEU A 43 -2.59 1.98 5.12
N ARG A 44 -1.74 1.17 5.73
CA ARG A 44 -0.30 1.43 5.80
C ARG A 44 0.37 0.94 4.52
N THR A 45 1.12 1.79 3.84
CA THR A 45 2.05 1.35 2.78
C THR A 45 3.48 1.39 3.28
N ALA A 46 4.28 0.39 2.96
CA ALA A 46 5.69 0.33 3.36
C ALA A 46 6.58 -0.24 2.25
N HIS A 47 7.84 0.17 2.23
CA HIS A 47 8.85 -0.55 1.48
C HIS A 47 9.19 -1.85 2.21
N PRO A 48 9.38 -3.00 1.53
CA PRO A 48 9.71 -4.27 2.20
C PRO A 48 10.93 -4.16 3.14
N VAL A 49 11.98 -3.45 2.74
CA VAL A 49 13.17 -3.22 3.59
C VAL A 49 12.85 -2.45 4.87
N THR A 50 11.86 -1.55 4.86
CA THR A 50 11.41 -0.86 6.08
C THR A 50 10.80 -1.86 7.07
N LEU A 51 10.00 -2.81 6.56
CA LEU A 51 9.41 -3.87 7.39
C LEU A 51 10.49 -4.79 7.97
N LEU A 52 11.50 -5.16 7.17
CA LEU A 52 12.64 -5.95 7.66
C LEU A 52 13.42 -5.20 8.74
N ALA A 53 13.69 -3.91 8.53
CA ALA A 53 14.39 -3.09 9.51
C ALA A 53 13.59 -2.92 10.82
N GLU A 54 12.26 -2.88 10.74
CA GLU A 54 11.39 -2.91 11.93
C GLU A 54 11.46 -4.24 12.67
N ALA A 55 11.50 -5.36 11.94
CA ALA A 55 11.62 -6.69 12.53
C ALA A 55 12.96 -6.85 13.27
N TYR A 56 14.09 -6.53 12.62
CA TYR A 56 15.42 -6.63 13.25
C TYR A 56 15.63 -5.72 14.46
N ARG A 57 14.87 -4.64 14.60
CA ARG A 57 14.91 -3.79 15.80
C ARG A 57 14.08 -4.33 16.97
N ARG A 58 13.22 -5.32 16.73
CA ARG A 58 12.35 -5.95 17.75
C ARG A 58 12.96 -7.24 18.30
N GLU A 59 13.96 -7.79 17.62
CA GLU A 59 14.83 -8.84 18.13
C GLU A 59 15.77 -8.27 19.20
#